data_AF-A0A844IP66-F1
#
_entry.id   AF-A0A844IP66-F1
#
_cell.length_a   1.000
_cell.length_b   1.000
_cell.length_c   1.000
_cell.angle_alpha   90.00
_cell.angle_beta   90.00
_cell.angle_gamma   90.00
#
_symmetry.space_group_name_H-M   'P 1'
#
loop_
_entity.id
_entity.type
_entity.pdbx_description
1 polymer ?
#
loop_
_entity_poly.entity_id
_entity_poly.type
_entity_poly.pdbx_seq_one_letter_code
_entity_poly.pdbx_strand_id
1 'polypeptide(L)'
;MNYKAIILSAILGISTPAIIDMAIPSQAMAVQKFNYPAGEFSDKEWKVTLSFDNNVYYYNGENLKSNNNINLSGAVASGTKQRQVYTWNNNGMKYQVIWKPSDPNFIRVQVTQPNGKLILNRLLKAVKK
;
A
#
# COMPACT_ATOMS: atom_id res chain seq x y z
N MET A 1 8.35 8.32 80.38
CA MET A 1 8.48 9.68 79.81
C MET A 1 9.24 9.57 78.50
N ASN A 2 8.63 9.95 77.37
CA ASN A 2 9.19 10.77 76.29
C ASN A 2 8.58 10.45 74.92
N TYR A 3 7.74 11.38 74.47
CA TYR A 3 7.24 11.54 73.11
C TYR A 3 8.37 11.93 72.16
N LYS A 4 8.16 11.67 70.86
CA LYS A 4 8.58 12.42 69.65
C LYS A 4 8.85 11.40 68.53
N ALA A 5 8.48 11.58 67.27
CA ALA A 5 7.63 12.50 66.55
C ALA A 5 7.34 11.82 65.20
N ILE A 6 6.18 12.09 64.60
CA ILE A 6 5.83 11.66 63.25
C ILE A 6 6.58 12.55 62.24
N ILE A 7 7.20 11.97 61.21
CA ILE A 7 7.59 12.71 60.02
C ILE A 7 7.02 11.98 58.80
N LEU A 8 5.99 12.59 58.23
CA LEU A 8 5.43 12.24 56.93
C LEU A 8 6.29 12.91 55.86
N SER A 9 6.93 12.12 55.00
CA SER A 9 7.67 12.62 53.85
C SER A 9 6.87 12.30 52.59
N ALA A 10 6.28 13.32 51.98
CA ALA A 10 5.69 13.21 50.66
C ALA A 10 6.82 13.35 49.62
N ILE A 11 6.98 12.35 48.74
CA ILE A 11 7.75 12.52 47.51
C ILE A 11 6.80 12.24 46.34
N LEU A 12 6.45 13.33 45.67
CA LEU A 12 5.79 13.36 44.37
C LEU A 12 6.74 12.75 43.34
N GLY A 13 6.54 11.48 43.02
CA GLY A 13 7.09 10.89 41.79
C GLY A 13 6.28 11.42 40.61
N ILE A 14 6.66 12.58 40.08
CA ILE A 14 6.23 13.02 38.75
C ILE A 14 6.69 11.95 37.77
N SER A 15 5.74 11.12 37.32
CA SER A 15 5.96 10.23 36.20
C SER A 15 6.43 11.10 35.03
N THR A 16 7.66 10.88 34.59
CA THR A 16 8.12 11.45 33.33
C THR A 16 7.06 11.11 32.28
N PRO A 17 6.55 12.07 31.50
CA PRO A 17 5.81 11.69 30.31
C PRO A 17 6.78 10.84 29.49
N ALA A 18 6.45 9.56 29.30
CA ALA A 18 7.03 8.82 28.21
C ALA A 18 6.62 9.62 26.97
N ILE A 19 7.60 10.25 26.31
CA ILE A 19 7.41 10.70 24.94
C ILE A 19 7.23 9.41 24.17
N ILE A 20 5.98 9.00 23.99
CA ILE A 20 5.63 7.99 23.01
C ILE A 20 5.97 8.67 21.70
N ASP A 21 7.11 8.29 21.12
CA ASP A 21 7.39 8.56 19.72
C ASP A 21 6.28 7.84 18.95
N MET A 22 5.19 8.56 18.71
CA MET A 22 4.11 8.10 17.86
C MET A 22 4.72 8.03 16.48
N ALA A 23 5.25 6.86 16.13
CA ALA A 23 5.66 6.55 14.78
C ALA A 23 4.48 6.89 13.86
N ILE A 24 4.57 8.04 13.19
CA ILE A 24 3.61 8.46 12.19
C ILE A 24 3.54 7.30 11.20
N PRO A 25 2.37 6.67 11.00
CA PRO A 25 2.27 5.52 10.13
C PRO A 25 2.83 5.91 8.76
N SER A 26 3.83 5.15 8.31
CA SER A 26 4.59 5.33 7.06
C SER A 26 3.71 5.45 5.80
N GLN A 27 2.42 5.19 5.94
CA GLN A 27 1.38 5.34 4.93
C GLN A 27 1.15 6.80 4.53
N ALA A 28 1.22 7.77 5.46
CA ALA A 28 1.02 9.19 5.13
C ALA A 28 2.21 9.81 4.35
N MET A 29 3.43 9.32 4.62
CA MET A 29 4.66 9.77 3.94
C MET A 29 4.86 9.13 2.56
N ALA A 30 4.26 7.97 2.30
CA ALA A 30 4.33 7.30 0.99
C ALA A 30 3.64 8.10 -0.13
N VAL A 31 2.61 8.88 0.22
CA VAL A 31 1.78 9.64 -0.74
C VAL A 31 2.58 10.73 -1.45
N GLN A 32 3.60 11.32 -0.82
CA GLN A 32 4.47 12.32 -1.46
C GLN A 32 5.60 11.72 -2.29
N LYS A 33 5.90 10.42 -2.15
CA LYS A 33 7.05 9.77 -2.79
C LYS A 33 6.71 9.14 -4.14
N PHE A 34 5.46 8.69 -4.30
CA PHE A 34 5.00 7.92 -5.45
C PHE A 34 3.83 8.62 -6.15
N ASN A 35 3.66 8.39 -7.45
CA ASN A 35 2.51 8.90 -8.19
C ASN A 35 1.59 7.72 -8.51
N TYR A 36 0.32 7.83 -8.15
CA TYR A 36 -0.63 6.73 -8.28
C TYR A 36 -1.31 6.81 -9.66
N PRO A 37 -0.98 5.95 -10.64
CA PRO A 37 -1.68 5.96 -11.92
C PRO A 37 -3.14 5.56 -11.70
N ALA A 38 -4.05 6.27 -12.35
CA ALA A 38 -5.48 5.99 -12.27
C ALA A 38 -6.05 5.86 -13.69
N GLY A 39 -7.14 5.10 -13.80
CA GLY A 39 -7.81 4.84 -15.07
C GLY A 39 -7.81 3.37 -15.45
N GLU A 40 -8.17 3.12 -16.70
CA GLU A 40 -8.35 1.77 -17.25
C GLU A 40 -7.20 1.44 -18.19
N PHE A 41 -6.68 0.22 -18.04
CA PHE A 41 -5.60 -0.33 -18.85
C PHE A 41 -6.02 -1.71 -19.34
N SER A 42 -5.80 -2.02 -20.61
CA SER A 42 -6.19 -3.32 -21.15
C SER A 42 -5.21 -3.86 -22.20
N ASP A 43 -5.33 -5.17 -22.40
CA ASP A 43 -4.90 -5.87 -23.60
C ASP A 43 -6.09 -6.66 -24.18
N LYS A 44 -5.83 -7.71 -24.97
CA LYS A 44 -6.88 -8.53 -25.58
C LYS A 44 -7.60 -9.45 -24.59
N GLU A 45 -7.05 -9.69 -23.40
CA GLU A 45 -7.54 -10.68 -22.43
C GLU A 45 -7.83 -10.10 -21.05
N TRP A 46 -7.13 -9.04 -20.67
CA TRP A 46 -7.20 -8.46 -19.33
C TRP A 46 -7.55 -6.98 -19.40
N LYS A 47 -8.37 -6.56 -18.44
CA LYS A 47 -8.64 -5.16 -18.13
C LYS A 47 -8.31 -4.93 -16.66
N VAL A 48 -7.60 -3.86 -16.38
CA VAL A 48 -7.27 -3.41 -15.03
C VAL A 48 -7.73 -1.97 -14.86
N THR A 49 -8.52 -1.73 -13.82
CA THR A 49 -8.93 -0.39 -13.39
C THR A 49 -8.21 -0.05 -12.10
N LEU A 50 -7.54 1.10 -12.08
CA LEU A 50 -6.83 1.63 -10.93
C LEU A 50 -7.49 2.92 -10.47
N SER A 51 -7.67 3.08 -9.16
CA SER A 51 -8.17 4.31 -8.57
C SER A 51 -7.53 4.56 -7.22
N PHE A 52 -7.37 5.84 -6.87
CA PHE A 52 -6.87 6.26 -5.58
C PHE A 52 -7.91 7.15 -4.93
N ASP A 53 -8.48 6.69 -3.81
CA ASP A 53 -9.53 7.40 -3.07
C ASP A 53 -9.32 7.19 -1.57
N ASN A 54 -9.65 8.19 -0.76
CA ASN A 54 -9.53 8.13 0.70
C ASN A 54 -8.16 7.60 1.20
N ASN A 55 -7.08 7.99 0.51
CA ASN A 55 -5.71 7.55 0.77
C ASN A 55 -5.46 6.03 0.59
N VAL A 56 -6.35 5.34 -0.11
CA VAL A 56 -6.30 3.92 -0.42
C VAL A 56 -6.17 3.74 -1.92
N TYR A 57 -5.23 2.87 -2.33
CA TYR A 57 -5.04 2.52 -3.73
C TYR A 57 -5.74 1.21 -4.07
N TYR A 58 -6.66 1.27 -5.02
CA TYR A 58 -7.54 0.19 -5.43
C TYR A 58 -7.11 -0.41 -6.77
N TYR A 59 -7.36 -1.70 -6.89
CA TYR A 59 -7.13 -2.51 -8.08
C TYR A 59 -8.37 -3.32 -8.38
N ASN A 60 -8.91 -3.19 -9.58
CA ASN A 60 -9.89 -4.13 -10.14
C ASN A 60 -9.27 -4.80 -11.36
N GLY A 61 -9.11 -6.12 -11.34
CA GLY A 61 -8.61 -6.89 -12.47
C GLY A 61 -9.68 -7.82 -13.02
N GLU A 62 -9.92 -7.77 -14.33
CA GLU A 62 -10.97 -8.51 -15.02
C GLU A 62 -10.38 -9.32 -16.17
N ASN A 63 -10.73 -10.60 -16.25
CA ASN A 63 -10.47 -11.44 -17.41
C ASN A 63 -11.63 -11.32 -18.39
N LEU A 64 -11.37 -10.72 -19.56
CA LEU A 64 -12.36 -10.41 -20.58
C LEU A 64 -12.94 -11.66 -21.28
N LYS A 65 -12.30 -12.83 -21.14
CA LYS A 65 -12.76 -14.09 -21.73
C LYS A 65 -13.69 -14.87 -20.81
N SER A 66 -13.48 -14.81 -19.50
CA SER A 66 -14.23 -15.60 -18.52
C SER A 66 -15.16 -14.79 -17.63
N ASN A 67 -15.15 -13.46 -17.76
CA ASN A 67 -15.88 -12.51 -16.90
C ASN A 67 -15.53 -12.63 -15.41
N ASN A 68 -14.40 -13.26 -15.07
CA ASN A 68 -13.91 -13.35 -13.71
C ASN A 68 -13.22 -12.04 -13.35
N ASN A 69 -13.49 -11.51 -12.17
CA ASN A 69 -12.85 -10.30 -11.67
C ASN A 69 -12.31 -10.48 -10.24
N ILE A 70 -11.48 -9.52 -9.84
CA ILE A 70 -10.98 -9.42 -8.48
C ILE A 70 -10.80 -7.95 -8.11
N ASN A 71 -11.28 -7.58 -6.92
CA ASN A 71 -11.14 -6.25 -6.35
C ASN A 71 -10.22 -6.31 -5.14
N LEU A 72 -9.21 -5.44 -5.11
CA LEU A 72 -8.20 -5.37 -4.06
C LEU A 72 -8.02 -3.90 -3.63
N SER A 73 -7.67 -3.69 -2.37
CA SER A 73 -7.43 -2.37 -1.79
C SER A 73 -6.18 -2.38 -0.92
N GLY A 74 -5.64 -1.20 -0.62
CA GLY A 74 -4.53 -1.07 0.32
C GLY A 74 -3.19 -1.54 -0.26
N ALA A 75 -2.83 -1.07 -1.45
CA ALA A 75 -1.55 -1.39 -2.05
C ALA A 75 -0.37 -0.90 -1.18
N VAL A 76 0.69 -1.70 -1.11
CA VAL A 76 2.00 -1.25 -0.63
C VAL A 76 2.81 -0.73 -1.82
N ALA A 77 3.17 0.56 -1.77
CA ALA A 77 4.00 1.20 -2.79
C ALA A 77 5.50 1.02 -2.49
N SER A 78 6.29 0.76 -3.53
CA SER A 78 7.74 0.54 -3.44
C SER A 78 8.45 0.92 -4.76
N GLY A 79 9.77 0.79 -4.81
CA GLY A 79 10.58 1.11 -5.98
C GLY A 79 11.14 2.53 -5.96
N THR A 80 11.34 3.11 -7.15
CA THR A 80 11.95 4.44 -7.36
C THR A 80 10.99 5.38 -8.08
N LYS A 81 11.30 6.68 -8.14
CA LYS A 81 10.47 7.63 -8.89
C LYS A 81 10.38 7.29 -10.38
N GLN A 82 11.39 6.66 -10.97
CA GLN A 82 11.40 6.24 -12.38
C GLN A 82 10.62 4.94 -12.62
N ARG A 83 10.48 4.10 -11.59
CA ARG A 83 9.80 2.81 -11.68
C ARG A 83 9.17 2.44 -10.35
N GLN A 84 7.86 2.60 -10.30
CA GLN A 84 7.05 2.44 -9.10
C GLN A 84 6.36 1.09 -9.15
N VAL A 85 6.26 0.43 -7.99
CA VAL A 85 5.67 -0.90 -7.85
C VAL A 85 4.62 -0.88 -6.75
N TYR A 86 3.40 -1.21 -7.11
CA TYR A 86 2.26 -1.30 -6.22
C TYR A 86 1.92 -2.77 -6.01
N THR A 87 1.91 -3.22 -4.75
CA THR A 87 1.67 -4.63 -4.43
C THR A 87 0.44 -4.77 -3.53
N TRP A 88 -0.51 -5.58 -3.96
CA TRP A 88 -1.63 -6.06 -3.15
C TRP A 88 -1.38 -7.53 -2.80
N ASN A 89 -1.62 -7.90 -1.54
CA ASN A 89 -1.54 -9.27 -1.08
C ASN A 89 -2.96 -9.81 -0.87
N ASN A 90 -3.27 -10.97 -1.43
CA ASN A 90 -4.54 -11.66 -1.18
C ASN A 90 -4.29 -13.16 -1.06
N ASN A 91 -4.56 -13.74 0.12
CA ASN A 91 -4.34 -15.16 0.41
C ASN A 91 -2.95 -15.67 0.02
N GLY A 92 -1.91 -14.87 0.29
CA GLY A 92 -0.51 -15.17 -0.05
C GLY A 92 -0.14 -14.96 -1.52
N MET A 93 -1.10 -14.71 -2.41
CA MET A 93 -0.86 -14.28 -3.78
C MET A 93 -0.45 -12.81 -3.80
N LYS A 94 0.56 -12.47 -4.59
CA LYS A 94 1.02 -11.08 -4.79
C LYS A 94 0.54 -10.58 -6.14
N TYR A 95 -0.28 -9.55 -6.13
CA TYR A 95 -0.72 -8.82 -7.32
C TYR A 95 0.11 -7.55 -7.41
N GLN A 96 0.82 -7.36 -8.50
CA GLN A 96 1.75 -6.25 -8.66
C GLN A 96 1.43 -5.46 -9.92
N VAL A 97 1.42 -4.14 -9.78
CA VAL A 97 1.41 -3.19 -10.88
C VAL A 97 2.73 -2.45 -10.87
N ILE A 98 3.46 -2.57 -11.97
CA ILE A 98 4.71 -1.86 -12.22
C ILE A 98 4.41 -0.75 -13.21
N TRP A 99 4.72 0.48 -12.83
CA TRP A 99 4.44 1.67 -13.63
C TRP A 99 5.66 2.59 -13.71
N LYS A 100 5.79 3.28 -14.84
CA LYS A 100 6.86 4.26 -15.09
C LYS A 100 6.21 5.60 -15.39
N PRO A 101 6.46 6.66 -14.61
CA PRO A 101 5.89 7.98 -14.93
C PRO A 101 6.30 8.53 -16.29
N SER A 102 7.49 8.15 -16.79
CA SER A 102 7.97 8.56 -18.12
C SER A 102 7.23 7.88 -19.27
N ASP A 103 6.46 6.82 -19.00
CA ASP A 103 5.65 6.10 -19.98
C ASP A 103 4.27 5.79 -19.37
N PRO A 104 3.45 6.83 -19.13
CA PRO A 104 2.28 6.73 -18.28
C PRO A 104 1.16 5.88 -18.89
N ASN A 105 1.21 5.65 -20.19
CA ASN A 105 0.20 4.92 -20.95
C ASN A 105 0.31 3.40 -20.79
N PHE A 106 1.30 2.88 -20.07
CA PHE A 106 1.47 1.45 -19.91
C PHE A 106 1.69 1.07 -18.45
N ILE A 107 1.10 -0.06 -18.09
CA ILE A 107 1.38 -0.75 -16.83
C ILE A 107 1.81 -2.18 -17.11
N ARG A 108 2.70 -2.73 -16.29
CA ARG A 108 2.95 -4.17 -16.27
C ARG A 108 2.25 -4.78 -15.05
N VAL A 109 1.38 -5.74 -15.31
CA VAL A 109 0.67 -6.50 -14.29
C VAL A 109 1.36 -7.84 -14.08
N GLN A 110 1.64 -8.17 -12.83
CA GLN A 110 2.23 -9.44 -12.43
C GLN A 110 1.43 -10.08 -11.31
N VAL A 111 1.27 -11.40 -11.37
CA VAL A 111 0.67 -12.18 -10.28
C VAL A 111 1.60 -13.32 -9.92
N THR A 112 2.01 -13.34 -8.66
CA THR A 112 2.97 -14.32 -8.13
C THR A 112 2.31 -15.13 -7.02
N GLN A 113 2.42 -16.45 -7.10
CA GLN A 113 1.91 -17.39 -6.11
C GLN A 113 2.71 -17.34 -4.79
N PRO A 114 2.16 -17.87 -3.68
CA PRO A 114 2.87 -17.94 -2.39
C PRO A 114 4.23 -18.66 -2.48
N ASN A 115 4.35 -19.65 -3.36
CA ASN A 115 5.59 -20.39 -3.63
C ASN A 115 6.60 -19.62 -4.51
N GLY A 116 6.31 -18.37 -4.87
CA GLY A 116 7.16 -17.53 -5.71
C GLY A 116 6.97 -17.71 -7.22
N LYS A 117 6.09 -18.61 -7.68
CA LYS A 117 5.84 -18.82 -9.11
C LYS A 117 5.05 -17.66 -9.73
N LEU A 118 5.60 -17.04 -10.76
CA LEU A 118 4.92 -16.02 -11.56
C LEU A 118 3.90 -16.69 -12.51
N ILE A 119 2.61 -16.38 -12.34
CA ILE A 119 1.51 -16.97 -13.12
C ILE A 119 0.83 -15.98 -14.08
N LEU A 120 1.05 -14.68 -13.90
CA LEU A 120 0.62 -13.65 -14.84
C LEU A 120 1.75 -12.65 -15.02
N ASN A 121 2.03 -12.26 -16.27
CA ASN A 121 2.94 -11.18 -16.61
C ASN A 121 2.49 -10.54 -17.92
N ARG A 122 1.75 -9.43 -17.82
CA ARG A 122 1.12 -8.77 -18.97
C ARG A 122 1.51 -7.30 -19.00
N LEU A 123 1.70 -6.76 -20.20
CA LEU A 123 1.83 -5.32 -20.42
C LEU A 123 0.49 -4.81 -20.94
N LEU A 124 -0.15 -3.93 -20.19
CA LEU A 124 -1.45 -3.36 -20.53
C LEU A 124 -1.28 -1.90 -20.94
N LYS A 125 -2.11 -1.46 -21.89
CA LYS A 125 -2.11 -0.09 -22.41
C LYS A 125 -3.32 0.66 -21.89
N ALA A 126 -3.16 1.93 -21.56
CA ALA A 126 -4.23 2.82 -21.17
C ALA A 126 -5.32 2.87 -22.25
N VAL A 127 -6.57 2.70 -21.84
CA VAL A 127 -7.74 2.86 -22.69
C VAL A 127 -8.02 4.35 -22.81
N LYS A 128 -7.93 4.89 -24.03
CA LYS A 128 -8.38 6.26 -24.28
C LYS A 128 -9.90 6.29 -24.20
N LYS A 129 -10.44 7.15 -23.34
CA LYS A 129 -11.86 7.52 -23.37
C LYS A 129 -12.10 8.52 -24.50
#